data_AF-A0AAT9HPC5-F1
#
_entry.id   AF-A0AAT9HPC5-F1
#
_cell.length_a   1.000
_cell.length_b   1.000
_cell.length_c   1.000
_cell.angle_alpha   90.00
_cell.angle_beta   90.00
_cell.angle_gamma   90.00
#
_symmetry.space_group_name_H-M   'P 1'
#
loop_
_entity.id
_entity.type
_entity.pdbx_description
1 polymer ?
#
loop_
_entity_poly.entity_id
_entity_poly.type
_entity_poly.pdbx_seq_one_letter_code
_entity_poly.pdbx_strand_id
1 'polypeptide(L)'
;MHESAKECEIVYLTGRPERCRRDTLDWLTARQLPAGDLYMRGNADRRPARHTKLAILRRLARTRDIRVLVDDDELVCLDARRAGFTVVHARWTAPSGDLKDAQEREGRT
;
A
#
# COMPACT_ATOMS: atom_id res chain seq x y z
N MET A 1 -11.43 8.84 -14.60
CA MET A 1 -11.48 9.11 -13.15
C MET A 1 -10.29 10.01 -12.80
N HIS A 2 -10.48 11.33 -12.72
CA HIS A 2 -9.41 12.28 -12.34
C HIS A 2 -9.89 13.33 -11.32
N GLU A 3 -11.10 13.23 -10.77
CA GLU A 3 -11.62 14.25 -9.84
C GLU A 3 -11.20 14.03 -8.39
N SER A 4 -11.17 12.79 -7.88
CA SER A 4 -10.83 12.55 -6.47
C SER A 4 -9.40 12.95 -6.11
N ALA A 5 -8.47 12.97 -7.08
CA ALA A 5 -7.07 13.35 -6.86
C ALA A 5 -6.84 14.88 -6.82
N LYS A 6 -7.80 15.70 -7.24
CA LYS A 6 -7.62 17.16 -7.27
C LYS A 6 -7.75 17.83 -5.89
N GLU A 7 -8.26 17.09 -4.91
CA GLU A 7 -8.46 17.59 -3.53
C GLU A 7 -7.78 16.71 -2.47
N CYS A 8 -7.18 15.58 -2.86
CA CYS A 8 -6.59 14.63 -1.92
C CYS A 8 -5.08 14.53 -2.11
N GLU A 9 -4.34 14.61 -1.01
CA GLU A 9 -2.93 14.23 -0.98
C GLU A 9 -2.77 12.76 -1.36
N ILE A 10 -1.72 12.45 -2.14
CA ILE A 10 -1.36 11.07 -2.46
C ILE A 10 -0.36 10.56 -1.43
N VAL A 11 -0.63 9.38 -0.89
CA VAL A 11 0.27 8.67 0.03
C VAL A 11 0.52 7.28 -0.53
N TYR A 12 1.78 6.91 -0.66
CA TYR A 12 2.21 5.58 -1.07
C TYR A 12 2.44 4.68 0.14
N LEU A 13 1.91 3.47 0.08
CA LEU A 13 2.05 2.46 1.14
C LEU A 13 2.44 1.12 0.52
N THR A 14 3.62 0.61 0.88
CA THR A 14 4.16 -0.63 0.31
C THR A 14 4.63 -1.62 1.38
N GLY A 15 4.49 -2.91 1.08
CA GLY A 15 5.10 -3.98 1.86
C GLY A 15 6.62 -4.11 1.65
N ARG A 16 7.20 -3.38 0.69
CA ARG A 16 8.66 -3.36 0.51
C ARG A 16 9.34 -2.85 1.80
N PRO A 17 10.50 -3.42 2.16
CA PRO A 17 11.22 -2.99 3.35
C PRO A 17 11.90 -1.63 3.14
N GLU A 18 12.10 -0.89 4.23
CA GLU A 18 12.75 0.45 4.25
C GLU A 18 14.10 0.51 3.52
N ARG A 19 14.89 -0.56 3.51
CA ARG A 19 16.17 -0.63 2.76
C ARG A 19 16.00 -0.41 1.25
N CYS A 20 14.80 -0.64 0.72
CA CYS A 20 14.45 -0.43 -0.69
C CYS A 20 13.86 0.97 -0.95
N ARG A 21 13.90 1.89 0.02
CA ARG A 21 13.29 3.22 -0.11
C ARG A 21 13.81 3.99 -1.30
N ARG A 22 15.14 4.02 -1.49
CA ARG A 22 15.76 4.75 -2.60
C ARG A 22 15.28 4.23 -3.94
N ASP A 23 15.41 2.93 -4.18
CA ASP A 23 14.96 2.28 -5.42
C ASP A 23 13.46 2.49 -5.67
N THR A 24 12.65 2.50 -4.61
CA THR A 24 11.20 2.72 -4.73
C THR A 24 10.89 4.16 -5.16
N LEU A 25 11.55 5.15 -4.55
CA LEU A 25 11.38 6.56 -4.91
C LEU A 25 11.88 6.86 -6.33
N ASP A 26 13.03 6.29 -6.71
CA ASP A 26 13.58 6.42 -8.06
C ASP A 26 12.63 5.82 -9.10
N TRP A 27 12.04 4.64 -8.82
CA TRP A 27 11.03 4.03 -9.70
C TRP A 27 9.75 4.87 -9.81
N LEU A 28 9.22 5.40 -8.71
CA LEU A 28 8.02 6.26 -8.73
C LEU A 28 8.26 7.52 -9.57
N THR A 29 9.43 8.13 -9.42
CA THR A 29 9.85 9.33 -10.16
C THR A 29 10.01 9.02 -11.65
N ALA A 30 10.68 7.92 -11.99
CA ALA A 30 10.87 7.50 -13.39
C ALA A 30 9.55 7.20 -14.11
N ARG A 31 8.52 6.76 -13.37
CA ARG A 31 7.15 6.55 -13.87
C ARG A 31 6.30 7.83 -13.90
N GLN A 32 6.88 8.97 -13.53
CA GLN A 32 6.20 10.28 -13.48
C GLN A 32 4.91 10.23 -12.66
N LEU A 33 4.92 9.44 -11.57
CA LEU A 33 3.79 9.38 -10.66
C LEU A 33 3.75 10.64 -9.78
N PRO A 34 2.56 11.06 -9.32
CA PRO A 34 2.44 12.23 -8.46
C PRO A 34 3.31 12.15 -7.21
N ALA A 35 3.81 13.29 -6.73
CA ALA A 35 4.54 13.35 -5.47
C ALA A 35 3.64 12.94 -4.29
N GLY A 36 4.23 12.29 -3.28
CA GLY A 36 3.50 11.82 -2.10
C GLY A 36 4.41 11.20 -1.05
N ASP A 37 3.94 11.20 0.20
CA ASP A 37 4.63 10.54 1.31
C ASP A 37 4.73 9.03 1.05
N LEU A 38 5.88 8.41 1.37
CA LEU A 38 6.10 6.97 1.21
C LEU A 38 6.26 6.27 2.57
N TYR A 39 5.31 5.41 2.89
CA TYR A 39 5.32 4.51 4.04
C TYR A 39 5.68 3.09 3.62
N MET A 40 6.61 2.48 4.36
CA MET A 40 7.19 1.18 4.03
C MET A 40 7.21 0.26 5.25
N ARG A 41 7.47 -1.01 5.00
CA ARG A 41 7.67 -2.00 6.08
C ARG A 41 9.05 -1.83 6.71
N GLY A 42 9.12 -1.94 8.04
CA GLY A 42 10.40 -1.90 8.75
C GLY A 42 11.32 -3.04 8.30
N ASN A 43 12.63 -2.81 8.27
CA ASN A 43 13.62 -3.77 7.74
C ASN A 43 13.61 -5.14 8.44
N ALA A 44 13.28 -5.16 9.73
CA ALA A 44 13.21 -6.38 10.55
C ALA A 44 11.81 -7.01 10.58
N ASP A 45 10.78 -6.35 10.03
CA ASP A 45 9.42 -6.87 10.06
C ASP A 45 9.25 -7.92 8.95
N ARG A 46 9.02 -9.17 9.36
CA ARG A 46 8.82 -10.33 8.48
C ARG A 46 7.36 -10.76 8.39
N ARG A 47 6.44 -10.04 9.05
CA ARG A 47 5.02 -10.37 8.98
C ARG A 47 4.47 -10.13 7.55
N PRO A 48 3.37 -10.80 7.18
CA PRO A 48 2.65 -10.51 5.95
C PRO A 48 2.31 -9.03 5.81
N ALA A 49 2.43 -8.50 4.59
CA ALA A 49 2.33 -7.07 4.32
C ALA A 49 1.01 -6.45 4.80
N ARG A 50 -0.10 -7.20 4.79
CA ARG A 50 -1.41 -6.75 5.30
C ARG A 50 -1.37 -6.20 6.72
N HIS A 51 -0.55 -6.79 7.61
CA HIS A 51 -0.46 -6.35 8.99
C HIS A 51 0.19 -4.98 9.10
N THR A 52 1.31 -4.78 8.39
CA THR A 52 2.01 -3.51 8.33
C THR A 52 1.15 -2.44 7.66
N LYS A 53 0.53 -2.77 6.51
CA LYS A 53 -0.34 -1.85 5.78
C LYS A 53 -1.53 -1.38 6.63
N LEU A 54 -2.23 -2.31 7.28
CA LEU A 54 -3.37 -1.96 8.14
C LEU A 54 -2.95 -1.14 9.37
N ALA A 55 -1.80 -1.45 9.99
CA ALA A 55 -1.29 -0.69 11.11
C ALA A 55 -0.96 0.77 10.72
N ILE A 56 -0.33 0.97 9.56
CA ILE A 56 -0.01 2.30 9.04
C ILE A 56 -1.30 3.05 8.68
N LEU A 57 -2.25 2.39 8.00
CA LEU A 57 -3.54 2.99 7.64
C LEU A 57 -4.30 3.49 8.87
N ARG A 58 -4.39 2.66 9.93
CA ARG A 58 -4.98 3.05 11.21
C ARG A 58 -4.24 4.19 11.90
N ARG A 59 -2.91 4.25 11.77
CA ARG A 59 -2.12 5.36 12.32
C ARG A 59 -2.42 6.66 11.59
N LEU A 60 -2.45 6.64 10.26
CA LEU A 60 -2.76 7.82 9.45
C LEU A 60 -4.18 8.33 9.72
N ALA A 61 -5.14 7.42 9.84
CA ALA A 61 -6.55 7.74 10.14
C ALA A 61 -6.77 8.46 11.49
N ARG A 62 -5.76 8.52 12.37
CA ARG A 62 -5.84 9.29 13.63
C ARG A 62 -5.70 10.78 13.42
N THR A 63 -5.07 11.21 12.32
CA THR A 63 -4.73 12.62 12.06
C THR A 63 -5.11 13.09 10.67
N ARG A 64 -5.52 12.18 9.77
CA ARG A 64 -5.93 12.48 8.39
C ARG A 64 -7.20 11.73 8.06
N ASP A 65 -8.06 12.33 7.23
CA ASP A 65 -9.21 11.64 6.65
C ASP A 65 -8.75 10.80 5.44
N ILE A 66 -8.93 9.47 5.53
CA ILE A 66 -8.55 8.55 4.47
C ILE A 66 -9.76 8.33 3.55
N ARG A 67 -9.79 9.12 2.48
CA ARG A 67 -10.90 9.11 1.51
C ARG A 67 -11.04 7.76 0.79
N VAL A 68 -9.91 7.14 0.44
CA VAL A 68 -9.89 5.84 -0.24
C VAL A 68 -8.54 5.15 -0.07
N LEU A 69 -8.56 3.83 0.10
CA LEU A 69 -7.41 2.94 -0.12
C LEU A 69 -7.55 2.26 -1.49
N VAL A 70 -6.47 2.25 -2.27
CA VAL A 70 -6.38 1.47 -3.51
C VAL A 70 -5.28 0.41 -3.33
N ASP A 71 -5.63 -0.87 -3.44
CA ASP A 71 -4.69 -1.98 -3.29
C ASP A 71 -5.11 -3.15 -4.20
N ASP A 72 -4.15 -3.93 -4.69
CA ASP A 72 -4.39 -5.11 -5.52
C ASP A 72 -4.47 -6.41 -4.69
N ASP A 73 -3.90 -6.41 -3.49
CA ASP A 73 -3.95 -7.55 -2.58
C ASP A 73 -5.34 -7.67 -1.94
N GLU A 74 -6.00 -8.78 -2.24
CA GLU A 74 -7.34 -9.11 -1.75
C GLU A 74 -7.42 -9.19 -0.21
N LEU A 75 -6.39 -9.70 0.46
CA LEU A 75 -6.39 -9.85 1.91
C LEU A 75 -6.21 -8.49 2.58
N VAL A 76 -5.37 -7.62 2.02
CA VAL A 76 -5.26 -6.22 2.43
C VAL A 76 -6.60 -5.50 2.25
N CYS A 77 -7.24 -5.67 1.10
CA CYS A 77 -8.53 -5.06 0.80
C CYS A 77 -9.62 -5.51 1.77
N LEU A 78 -9.70 -6.82 2.06
CA LEU A 78 -10.66 -7.38 3.00
C LEU A 78 -10.47 -6.82 4.42
N ASP A 79 -9.23 -6.80 4.90
CA ASP A 79 -8.89 -6.31 6.22
C ASP A 79 -9.14 -4.80 6.37
N ALA A 80 -8.84 -4.02 5.33
CA ALA A 80 -9.12 -2.58 5.31
C ALA A 80 -10.64 -2.29 5.31
N ARG A 81 -11.44 -3.03 4.53
CA ARG A 81 -12.91 -2.91 4.58
C ARG A 81 -13.47 -3.26 5.95
N ARG A 82 -12.98 -4.34 6.57
CA ARG A 82 -13.36 -4.74 7.94
C ARG A 82 -13.00 -3.68 8.98
N ALA A 83 -11.95 -2.90 8.73
CA ALA A 83 -11.55 -1.78 9.56
C ALA A 83 -12.30 -0.47 9.27
N GLY A 84 -13.28 -0.49 8.35
CA GLY A 84 -14.15 0.66 8.05
C GLY A 84 -13.63 1.58 6.96
N PHE A 85 -12.57 1.22 6.23
CA PHE A 85 -12.04 2.05 5.15
C PHE A 85 -12.81 1.83 3.84
N THR A 86 -12.96 2.90 3.07
CA THR A 86 -13.36 2.83 1.65
C THR A 86 -12.22 2.23 0.84
N VAL A 87 -12.48 1.14 0.10
CA VAL A 87 -11.46 0.40 -0.64
C VAL A 87 -11.85 0.18 -2.10
N VAL A 88 -10.97 0.61 -3.01
CA VAL A 88 -10.96 0.19 -4.41
C VAL A 88 -10.01 -0.98 -4.56
N HIS A 89 -10.54 -2.16 -4.90
CA HIS A 89 -9.71 -3.33 -5.21
C HIS A 89 -9.22 -3.24 -6.66
N ALA A 90 -7.93 -2.98 -6.84
CA ALA A 90 -7.30 -2.82 -8.14
C ALA A 90 -7.11 -4.16 -8.85
N ARG A 91 -8.13 -4.63 -9.58
CA ARG A 91 -8.11 -5.91 -10.31
C ARG A 91 -7.55 -5.82 -11.75
N TRP A 92 -7.17 -4.62 -12.17
CA TRP A 92 -6.64 -4.36 -13.53
C TRP A 92 -5.16 -4.74 -13.68
N THR A 93 -4.49 -5.12 -12.59
CA THR A 93 -3.18 -5.76 -12.61
C THR A 93 -3.38 -7.27 -12.67
N ALA A 94 -2.70 -7.97 -13.60
CA ALA A 94 -2.74 -9.43 -13.65
C ALA A 94 -2.39 -10.02 -12.27
N PRO A 95 -3.14 -11.02 -11.76
CA PRO A 95 -2.84 -11.61 -10.47
C PRO A 95 -1.44 -12.21 -10.53
N SER A 96 -0.50 -11.61 -9.80
CA SER A 96 0.84 -12.17 -9.59
C SER A 96 0.73 -13.27 -8.54
N GLY A 97 0.13 -14.40 -8.92
CA GLY A 97 -0.16 -15.54 -8.03
C GLY A 97 1.05 -15.97 -7.21
N ASP A 98 2.24 -16.01 -7.84
CA ASP A 98 3.50 -16.40 -7.19
C ASP A 98 3.99 -15.38 -6.15
N LEU A 99 3.67 -14.09 -6.34
CA LEU A 99 4.07 -13.02 -5.41
C LEU A 99 3.17 -12.97 -4.17
N LYS A 100 1.89 -13.35 -4.32
CA LYS A 100 0.90 -13.35 -3.24
C LYS A 100 1.21 -14.45 -2.22
N ASP A 101 1.56 -15.66 -2.67
CA ASP A 101 1.96 -16.77 -1.78
C ASP A 101 3.28 -16.50 -1.05
N ALA A 102 4.28 -15.92 -1.73
CA ALA A 102 5.56 -15.55 -1.12
C ALA A 102 5.44 -14.43 -0.07
N GLN A 103 4.54 -13.47 -0.29
CA GLN A 103 4.26 -12.40 0.67
C GLN A 103 3.49 -12.89 1.90
N GLU A 104 2.56 -13.84 1.73
CA GLU A 104 1.71 -14.36 2.81
C GLU A 104 2.39 -15.45 3.65
N ARG A 105 3.22 -16.32 3.05
CA ARG A 105 3.90 -17.41 3.80
C ARG A 105 5.29 -17.03 4.29
N GLU A 106 6.06 -16.24 3.53
CA GLU A 106 7.49 -16.05 3.78
C GLU A 106 7.88 -14.60 4.08
N GLY A 107 6.93 -13.66 3.94
CA GLY A 107 7.18 -12.23 4.12
C GLY A 107 8.16 -11.63 3.10
N ARG A 108 8.51 -12.36 2.04
CA ARG A 108 9.44 -11.91 0.98
C ARG A 108 8.68 -11.16 -0.12
N THR A 109 9.34 -10.15 -0.68
CA THR A 109 8.93 -9.33 -1.84
C THR A 109 10.07 -9.33 -2.83
#